data_AF-A0A0A8EX72-F1
#
_entry.id   AF-A0A0A8EX72-F1
#
_cell.length_a   1.000
_cell.length_b   1.000
_cell.length_c   1.000
_cell.angle_alpha   90.00
_cell.angle_beta   90.00
_cell.angle_gamma   90.00
#
_symmetry.space_group_name_H-M   'P 1'
#
loop_
_entity.id
_entity.type
_entity.pdbx_description
1 polymer ?
#
loop_
_entity_poly.entity_id
_entity_poly.type
_entity_poly.pdbx_seq_one_letter_code
_entity_poly.pdbx_strand_id
1 'polypeptide(L)'
;MQPEVKARAVELVRAIGAWPSGERDAAMARVGALGLEPALVDQAGPLRPGGTEAALEVVDAQYGGILADAASVLVVCRQWVRRADGTVVAGGTTVDVRLSRAHPRWTVTALHPAAPGAPAAAPGEAARRVLAAGPAIELPPAAAADVRSGEVHTSVLEALLELARKHRLAVSVVRSGHPLKVFGTDRPSDHPRGRAVDVWRIDGHAVVDPATPRQLVESVMRAAAAAGSYNVGGPLLLSGGTAGQFFSDATHRDHVHMGFRT
;
A
#
# COMPACT_ATOMS: atom_id res chain seq x y z
N MET A 1 -15.54 -9.87 -0.33
CA MET A 1 -14.26 -9.58 -1.02
C MET A 1 -14.41 -10.01 -2.48
N GLN A 2 -13.87 -9.23 -3.42
CA GLN A 2 -13.92 -9.51 -4.87
C GLN A 2 -12.49 -9.79 -5.38
N PRO A 3 -11.93 -11.00 -5.13
CA PRO A 3 -10.53 -11.32 -5.40
C PRO A 3 -10.11 -11.09 -6.86
N GLU A 4 -11.04 -11.23 -7.80
CA GLU A 4 -10.86 -10.99 -9.23
C GLU A 4 -10.45 -9.54 -9.54
N VAL A 5 -10.92 -8.56 -8.74
CA VAL A 5 -10.53 -7.14 -8.89
C VAL A 5 -9.05 -6.96 -8.54
N LYS A 6 -8.61 -7.59 -7.46
CA LYS A 6 -7.21 -7.53 -7.01
C LYS A 6 -6.29 -8.27 -7.98
N ALA A 7 -6.70 -9.46 -8.42
CA ALA A 7 -5.97 -10.24 -9.42
C ALA A 7 -5.76 -9.42 -10.70
N ARG A 8 -6.80 -8.71 -11.16
CA ARG A 8 -6.70 -7.86 -12.35
C ARG A 8 -5.70 -6.71 -12.21
N ALA A 9 -5.66 -6.08 -11.04
CA ALA A 9 -4.67 -5.04 -10.76
C ALA A 9 -3.24 -5.61 -10.73
N VAL A 10 -3.05 -6.78 -10.11
CA VAL A 10 -1.76 -7.47 -10.03
C VAL A 10 -1.25 -7.91 -11.41
N GLU A 11 -2.13 -8.45 -12.27
CA GLU A 11 -1.79 -8.82 -13.66
C GLU A 11 -1.16 -7.64 -14.41
N LEU A 12 -1.81 -6.48 -14.38
CA LEU A 12 -1.31 -5.28 -15.05
C LEU A 12 0.03 -4.82 -14.47
N VAL A 13 0.13 -4.75 -13.14
CA VAL A 13 1.36 -4.29 -12.47
C VAL A 13 2.54 -5.19 -12.78
N ARG A 14 2.34 -6.52 -12.83
CA ARG A 14 3.39 -7.46 -13.26
C ARG A 14 3.74 -7.32 -14.74
N ALA A 15 2.74 -7.13 -15.61
CA ALA A 15 2.97 -6.93 -17.04
C ALA A 15 3.79 -5.67 -17.36
N ILE A 16 3.74 -4.66 -16.50
CA ILE A 16 4.52 -3.43 -16.64
C ILE A 16 5.87 -3.53 -15.91
N GLY A 17 5.85 -4.01 -14.65
CA GLY A 17 6.97 -3.87 -13.71
C GLY A 17 7.96 -5.04 -13.66
N ALA A 18 7.74 -6.14 -14.38
CA ALA A 18 8.74 -7.20 -14.53
C ALA A 18 9.04 -7.39 -16.01
N TRP A 19 10.30 -7.51 -16.42
CA TRP A 19 10.68 -7.80 -17.80
C TRP A 19 12.05 -8.47 -17.88
N PRO A 20 12.25 -9.43 -18.79
CA PRO A 20 13.57 -9.99 -19.05
C PRO A 20 14.46 -9.00 -19.82
N SER A 21 15.74 -9.33 -19.95
CA SER A 21 16.73 -8.50 -20.63
C SER A 21 16.27 -8.10 -22.04
N GLY A 22 16.20 -6.79 -22.31
CA GLY A 22 15.86 -6.24 -23.62
C GLY A 22 14.36 -6.08 -23.90
N GLU A 23 13.48 -6.49 -22.99
CA GLU A 23 12.01 -6.45 -23.20
C GLU A 23 11.28 -5.32 -22.44
N ARG A 24 12.02 -4.33 -21.94
CA ARG A 24 11.43 -3.19 -21.22
C ARG A 24 10.37 -2.47 -22.06
N ASP A 25 10.64 -2.27 -23.34
CA ASP A 25 9.75 -1.52 -24.24
C ASP A 25 8.60 -2.38 -24.80
N ALA A 26 8.63 -3.70 -24.56
CA ALA A 26 7.52 -4.60 -24.88
C ALA A 26 6.34 -4.52 -23.88
N ALA A 27 6.40 -3.61 -22.89
CA ALA A 27 5.34 -3.45 -21.88
C ALA A 27 3.97 -3.17 -22.51
N MET A 28 3.89 -2.30 -23.52
CA MET A 28 2.62 -1.96 -24.19
C MET A 28 1.98 -3.19 -24.85
N ALA A 29 2.78 -4.04 -25.50
CA ALA A 29 2.29 -5.29 -26.09
C ALA A 29 1.77 -6.26 -25.02
N ARG A 30 2.47 -6.38 -23.89
CA ARG A 30 2.04 -7.24 -22.76
C ARG A 30 0.76 -6.74 -22.10
N VAL A 31 0.59 -5.43 -21.94
CA VAL A 31 -0.66 -4.81 -21.47
C VAL A 31 -1.80 -5.06 -22.47
N GLY A 32 -1.55 -4.89 -23.77
CA GLY A 32 -2.52 -5.21 -24.82
C GLY A 32 -2.95 -6.67 -24.83
N ALA A 33 -2.02 -7.60 -24.61
CA ALA A 33 -2.31 -9.03 -24.49
C ALA A 33 -3.21 -9.38 -23.28
N LEU A 34 -3.24 -8.53 -22.24
CA LEU A 34 -4.20 -8.65 -21.15
C LEU A 34 -5.61 -8.15 -21.51
N GLY A 35 -5.80 -7.56 -22.69
CA GLY A 35 -7.03 -6.88 -23.09
C GLY A 35 -7.24 -5.56 -22.33
N LEU A 36 -6.15 -4.85 -22.02
CA LEU A 36 -6.15 -3.52 -21.39
C LEU A 36 -5.56 -2.49 -22.35
N GLU A 37 -5.85 -1.22 -22.09
CA GLU A 37 -5.37 -0.11 -22.91
C GLU A 37 -3.83 0.00 -22.81
N PRO A 38 -3.08 -0.15 -23.92
CA PRO A 38 -1.61 -0.10 -23.89
C PRO A 38 -1.04 1.21 -23.34
N ALA A 39 -1.77 2.32 -23.50
CA ALA A 39 -1.39 3.65 -23.00
C ALA A 39 -1.31 3.74 -21.46
N LEU A 40 -1.83 2.75 -20.72
CA LEU A 40 -1.63 2.67 -19.26
C LEU A 40 -0.14 2.59 -18.88
N VAL A 41 0.72 2.09 -19.79
CA VAL A 41 2.18 2.04 -19.60
C VAL A 41 2.79 3.43 -19.37
N ASP A 42 2.19 4.49 -19.91
CA ASP A 42 2.69 5.86 -19.78
C ASP A 42 2.48 6.42 -18.37
N GLN A 43 1.56 5.82 -17.60
CA GLN A 43 1.25 6.19 -16.22
C GLN A 43 2.09 5.40 -15.20
N ALA A 44 2.98 4.51 -15.66
CA ALA A 44 3.70 3.58 -14.80
C ALA A 44 4.71 4.24 -13.85
N GLY A 45 5.26 5.41 -14.21
CA GLY A 45 6.23 6.14 -13.40
C GLY A 45 7.33 5.23 -12.79
N PRO A 46 7.52 5.22 -11.46
CA PRO A 46 8.53 4.40 -10.78
C PRO A 46 8.30 2.89 -10.84
N LEU A 47 7.17 2.39 -11.37
CA LEU A 47 6.98 0.97 -11.65
C LEU A 47 7.85 0.49 -12.83
N ARG A 48 8.26 1.41 -13.71
CA ARG A 48 9.07 1.11 -14.91
C ARG A 48 10.41 1.87 -14.91
N PRO A 49 11.28 1.66 -13.90
CA PRO A 49 12.57 2.34 -13.81
C PRO A 49 13.48 2.04 -15.01
N GLY A 50 14.55 2.82 -15.15
CA GLY A 50 15.59 2.56 -16.15
C GLY A 50 16.42 1.33 -15.77
N GLY A 51 16.59 0.41 -16.72
CA GLY A 51 17.35 -0.83 -16.54
C GLY A 51 17.18 -1.78 -17.73
N THR A 52 18.03 -2.79 -17.81
CA THR A 52 18.03 -3.80 -18.88
C THR A 52 17.02 -4.91 -18.59
N GLU A 53 16.85 -5.29 -17.33
CA GLU A 53 15.88 -6.29 -16.86
C GLU A 53 15.33 -5.90 -15.48
N ALA A 54 14.13 -6.38 -15.14
CA ALA A 54 13.55 -6.19 -13.82
C ALA A 54 12.75 -7.43 -13.37
N ALA A 55 12.93 -7.81 -12.11
CA ALA A 55 12.08 -8.75 -11.40
C ALA A 55 11.17 -8.00 -10.41
N LEU A 56 9.93 -8.45 -10.26
CA LEU A 56 8.94 -7.83 -9.36
C LEU A 56 8.26 -8.86 -8.46
N GLU A 57 8.24 -8.55 -7.17
CA GLU A 57 7.42 -9.21 -6.16
C GLU A 57 6.26 -8.30 -5.80
N VAL A 58 5.04 -8.84 -5.84
CA VAL A 58 3.88 -8.19 -5.21
C VAL A 58 3.86 -8.64 -3.76
N VAL A 59 4.10 -7.69 -2.85
CA VAL A 59 4.10 -7.90 -1.40
C VAL A 59 2.67 -8.08 -0.90
N ASP A 60 1.78 -7.21 -1.35
CA ASP A 60 0.35 -7.26 -1.05
C ASP A 60 -0.46 -6.53 -2.13
N ALA A 61 -1.73 -6.86 -2.23
CA ALA A 61 -2.72 -6.12 -3.00
C ALA A 61 -3.92 -5.82 -2.09
N GLN A 62 -3.93 -4.63 -1.49
CA GLN A 62 -5.02 -4.19 -0.62
C GLN A 62 -6.03 -3.33 -1.39
N TYR A 63 -7.27 -3.25 -0.91
CA TYR A 63 -8.17 -2.22 -1.41
C TYR A 63 -7.81 -0.84 -0.86
N GLY A 64 -7.68 0.15 -1.74
CA GLY A 64 -7.76 1.57 -1.39
C GLY A 64 -9.21 2.10 -1.43
N GLY A 65 -10.13 1.28 -1.93
CA GLY A 65 -11.57 1.56 -2.00
C GLY A 65 -12.31 0.59 -2.91
N ILE A 66 -13.57 0.29 -2.59
CA ILE A 66 -14.43 -0.53 -3.46
C ILE A 66 -15.88 -0.06 -3.40
N LEU A 67 -16.48 0.12 -4.58
CA LEU A 67 -17.88 0.44 -4.82
C LEU A 67 -18.52 -0.67 -5.66
N ALA A 68 -19.80 -0.49 -6.03
CA ALA A 68 -20.48 -1.44 -6.90
C ALA A 68 -19.80 -1.57 -8.27
N ASP A 69 -19.38 -0.45 -8.86
CA ASP A 69 -18.92 -0.32 -10.24
C ASP A 69 -17.50 0.24 -10.39
N ALA A 70 -16.85 0.63 -9.30
CA ALA A 70 -15.49 1.16 -9.29
C ALA A 70 -14.66 0.61 -8.14
N ALA A 71 -13.34 0.50 -8.33
CA ALA A 71 -12.42 0.06 -7.30
C ALA A 71 -11.05 0.76 -7.39
N SER A 72 -10.36 0.76 -6.27
CA SER A 72 -8.96 1.14 -6.10
C SER A 72 -8.25 -0.02 -5.42
N VAL A 73 -7.20 -0.54 -6.07
CA VAL A 73 -6.35 -1.58 -5.50
C VAL A 73 -4.93 -1.03 -5.39
N LEU A 74 -4.39 -1.03 -4.18
CA LEU A 74 -3.03 -0.58 -3.91
C LEU A 74 -2.13 -1.81 -4.01
N VAL A 75 -1.41 -1.92 -5.12
CA VAL A 75 -0.49 -3.03 -5.37
C VAL A 75 0.89 -2.63 -4.86
N VAL A 76 1.30 -3.22 -3.75
CA VAL A 76 2.55 -2.94 -3.06
C VAL A 76 3.65 -3.83 -3.64
N CYS A 77 4.71 -3.24 -4.21
CA CYS A 77 5.72 -3.99 -4.93
C CYS A 77 7.13 -3.79 -4.36
N ARG A 78 7.91 -4.87 -4.39
CA ARG A 78 9.38 -4.84 -4.41
C ARG A 78 9.85 -5.13 -5.82
N GLN A 79 10.92 -4.47 -6.24
CA GLN A 79 11.47 -4.60 -7.57
C GLN A 79 12.99 -4.66 -7.50
N TRP A 80 13.59 -5.52 -8.32
CA TRP A 80 15.03 -5.61 -8.50
C TRP A 80 15.33 -5.35 -9.96
N VAL A 81 16.16 -4.34 -10.23
CA VAL A 81 16.43 -3.87 -11.58
C VAL A 81 17.90 -4.02 -11.87
N ARG A 82 18.25 -4.70 -12.96
CA ARG A 82 19.63 -4.69 -13.47
C ARG A 82 19.84 -3.44 -14.30
N ARG A 83 20.88 -2.67 -13.97
CA ARG A 83 21.32 -1.51 -14.75
C ARG A 83 22.25 -1.92 -15.89
N ALA A 84 22.52 -0.98 -16.79
CA ALA A 84 23.41 -1.20 -17.92
C ALA A 84 24.85 -1.56 -17.51
N ASP A 85 25.29 -1.14 -16.32
CA ASP A 85 26.59 -1.49 -15.73
C ASP A 85 26.61 -2.88 -15.07
N GLY A 86 25.50 -3.63 -15.15
CA GLY A 86 25.34 -4.95 -14.55
C GLY A 86 24.92 -4.95 -13.07
N THR A 87 24.91 -3.79 -12.40
CA THR A 87 24.51 -3.68 -10.99
C THR A 87 23.01 -3.98 -10.81
N VAL A 88 22.66 -4.66 -9.71
CA VAL A 88 21.27 -4.93 -9.35
C VAL A 88 20.86 -3.99 -8.21
N VAL A 89 19.79 -3.24 -8.43
CA VAL A 89 19.25 -2.30 -7.45
C VAL A 89 17.90 -2.75 -6.97
N ALA A 90 17.79 -2.93 -5.65
CA ALA A 90 16.51 -3.15 -4.99
C ALA A 90 15.76 -1.83 -4.80
N GLY A 91 14.47 -1.87 -5.03
CA GLY A 91 13.55 -0.76 -4.89
C GLY A 91 12.12 -1.27 -4.97
N GLY A 92 11.23 -0.47 -5.53
CA GLY A 92 9.82 -0.79 -5.72
C GLY A 92 8.94 0.41 -5.44
N THR A 93 7.65 0.23 -5.67
CA THR A 93 6.64 1.27 -5.49
C THR A 93 5.32 0.63 -5.05
N THR A 94 4.45 1.42 -4.43
CA THR A 94 3.02 1.10 -4.33
C THR A 94 2.33 1.74 -5.53
N VAL A 95 1.36 1.06 -6.14
CA VAL A 95 0.59 1.61 -7.27
C VAL A 95 -0.89 1.53 -6.94
N ASP A 96 -1.57 2.68 -6.90
CA ASP A 96 -3.03 2.74 -6.86
C ASP A 96 -3.57 2.48 -8.27
N VAL A 97 -4.13 1.30 -8.46
CA VAL A 97 -4.76 0.86 -9.71
C VAL A 97 -6.25 1.16 -9.64
N ARG A 98 -6.74 2.01 -10.55
CA ARG A 98 -8.17 2.32 -10.69
C ARG A 98 -8.83 1.34 -11.62
N LEU A 99 -9.95 0.78 -11.20
CA LEU A 99 -10.73 -0.15 -12.01
C LEU A 99 -12.18 0.27 -12.10
N SER A 100 -12.81 -0.02 -13.24
CA SER A 100 -14.26 0.02 -13.40
C SER A 100 -14.80 -1.36 -13.75
N ARG A 101 -16.04 -1.64 -13.30
CA ARG A 101 -16.73 -2.90 -13.56
C ARG A 101 -16.99 -3.00 -15.05
N ALA A 102 -16.60 -4.12 -15.64
CA ALA A 102 -16.86 -4.47 -17.02
C ALA A 102 -17.10 -5.98 -17.15
N HIS A 103 -17.67 -6.41 -18.27
CA HIS A 103 -17.84 -7.83 -18.61
C HIS A 103 -16.92 -8.22 -19.77
N PRO A 104 -16.30 -9.41 -19.73
CA PRO A 104 -16.40 -10.43 -18.67
C PRO A 104 -15.50 -10.17 -17.45
N ARG A 105 -14.63 -9.15 -17.50
CA ARG A 105 -13.68 -8.83 -16.42
C ARG A 105 -13.62 -7.33 -16.17
N TRP A 106 -13.24 -6.94 -14.96
CA TRP A 106 -12.91 -5.56 -14.62
C TRP A 106 -11.85 -4.98 -15.58
N THR A 107 -12.01 -3.70 -15.91
CA THR A 107 -11.05 -2.97 -16.73
C THR A 107 -10.27 -1.98 -15.87
N VAL A 108 -8.98 -1.83 -16.14
CA VAL A 108 -8.15 -0.82 -15.49
C VAL A 108 -8.29 0.48 -16.25
N THR A 109 -8.56 1.55 -15.52
CA THR A 109 -8.79 2.88 -16.10
C THR A 109 -7.65 3.85 -15.84
N ALA A 110 -6.88 3.67 -14.76
CA ALA A 110 -5.73 4.51 -14.45
C ALA A 110 -4.74 3.83 -13.49
N LEU A 111 -3.51 4.31 -13.51
CA LEU A 111 -2.45 4.02 -12.55
C LEU A 111 -2.01 5.31 -11.86
N HIS A 112 -1.87 5.25 -10.54
CA HIS A 112 -1.25 6.30 -9.75
C HIS A 112 -0.14 5.68 -8.88
N PRO A 113 1.08 5.53 -9.42
CA PRO A 113 2.23 5.13 -8.64
C PRO A 113 2.51 6.10 -7.49
N ALA A 114 3.09 5.57 -6.42
CA ALA A 114 3.57 6.35 -5.29
C ALA A 114 4.59 7.42 -5.73
N ALA A 115 4.42 8.62 -5.20
CA ALA A 115 5.33 9.75 -5.36
C ALA A 115 5.79 10.25 -3.97
N PRO A 116 6.70 9.52 -3.30
CA PRO A 116 7.26 9.97 -2.04
C PRO A 116 8.07 11.26 -2.24
N GLY A 117 8.11 12.12 -1.21
CA GLY A 117 8.94 13.32 -1.24
C GLY A 117 10.44 13.01 -1.25
N ALA A 118 11.26 14.03 -1.53
CA ALA A 118 12.71 13.90 -1.42
C ALA A 118 13.12 13.54 0.02
N PRO A 119 14.15 12.71 0.24
CA PRO A 119 14.63 12.39 1.59
C PRO A 119 15.00 13.65 2.37
N ALA A 120 14.54 13.75 3.62
CA ALA A 120 14.93 14.82 4.51
C ALA A 120 16.43 14.70 4.85
N ALA A 121 17.14 15.83 4.89
CA ALA A 121 18.56 15.85 5.28
C ALA A 121 18.78 15.37 6.72
N ALA A 122 17.82 15.65 7.61
CA ALA A 122 17.81 15.19 8.99
C ALA A 122 16.40 14.70 9.37
N PRO A 123 16.05 13.42 9.10
CA PRO A 123 14.77 12.85 9.50
C PRO A 123 14.60 12.93 11.01
N GLY A 124 13.38 13.19 11.49
CA GLY A 124 13.06 13.23 12.93
C GLY A 124 13.37 11.92 13.65
N GLU A 125 13.47 11.96 14.99
CA GLU A 125 13.87 10.79 15.78
C GLU A 125 12.94 9.58 15.58
N ALA A 126 11.62 9.79 15.62
CA ALA A 126 10.65 8.73 15.40
C ALA A 126 10.83 8.08 14.01
N ALA A 127 11.10 8.87 12.96
CA ALA A 127 11.33 8.38 11.62
C ALA A 127 12.60 7.50 11.56
N ARG A 128 13.69 7.95 12.19
CA ARG A 128 14.93 7.16 12.29
C ARG A 128 14.70 5.84 13.02
N ARG A 129 13.96 5.86 14.13
CA ARG A 129 13.62 4.66 14.92
C ARG A 129 12.76 3.68 14.12
N VAL A 130 11.74 4.16 13.41
CA VAL A 130 10.90 3.33 12.53
C VAL A 130 11.74 2.69 11.41
N LEU A 131 12.60 3.47 10.75
CA LEU A 131 13.47 2.96 9.69
C LEU A 131 14.50 1.93 10.22
N ALA A 132 14.89 2.03 11.49
CA ALA A 132 15.82 1.12 12.15
C ALA A 132 15.14 -0.09 12.81
N ALA A 133 13.80 -0.15 12.85
CA ALA A 133 13.06 -1.18 13.58
C ALA A 133 13.19 -2.60 12.97
N GLY A 134 13.69 -2.71 11.75
CA GLY A 134 13.93 -3.98 11.08
C GLY A 134 12.66 -4.85 11.01
N PRO A 135 12.71 -6.13 11.42
CA PRO A 135 11.57 -7.05 11.30
C PRO A 135 10.40 -6.77 12.25
N ALA A 136 10.53 -5.81 13.17
CA ALA A 136 9.41 -5.37 14.02
C ALA A 136 8.44 -4.45 13.26
N ILE A 137 8.94 -3.65 12.31
CA ILE A 137 8.16 -2.81 11.41
C ILE A 137 8.69 -2.98 10.00
N GLU A 138 8.09 -3.89 9.23
CA GLU A 138 8.45 -4.12 7.84
C GLU A 138 7.80 -3.07 6.96
N LEU A 139 8.63 -2.22 6.35
CA LEU A 139 8.20 -1.19 5.40
C LEU A 139 8.46 -1.64 3.95
N PRO A 140 7.45 -1.60 3.06
CA PRO A 140 7.70 -1.70 1.63
C PRO A 140 8.47 -0.46 1.13
N PRO A 141 9.10 -0.55 -0.05
CA PRO A 141 9.98 0.51 -0.56
C PRO A 141 9.36 1.92 -0.55
N ALA A 142 8.11 2.07 -1.00
CA ALA A 142 7.41 3.36 -1.02
C ALA A 142 7.13 3.90 0.39
N ALA A 143 6.66 3.07 1.32
CA ALA A 143 6.44 3.46 2.71
C ALA A 143 7.76 3.87 3.39
N ALA A 144 8.85 3.15 3.14
CA ALA A 144 10.16 3.53 3.65
C ALA A 144 10.63 4.87 3.05
N ALA A 145 10.33 5.15 1.79
CA ALA A 145 10.64 6.43 1.16
C ALA A 145 9.79 7.58 1.75
N ASP A 146 8.50 7.36 2.02
CA ASP A 146 7.64 8.33 2.72
C ASP A 146 8.21 8.68 4.12
N VAL A 147 8.64 7.68 4.89
CA VAL A 147 9.23 7.92 6.22
C VAL A 147 10.55 8.69 6.10
N ARG A 148 11.38 8.38 5.10
CA ARG A 148 12.63 9.11 4.83
C ARG A 148 12.39 10.55 4.38
N SER A 149 11.26 10.85 3.73
CA SER A 149 10.96 12.22 3.29
C SER A 149 10.68 13.16 4.47
N GLY A 150 10.37 12.62 5.65
CA GLY A 150 10.01 13.40 6.83
C GLY A 150 8.59 13.98 6.76
N GLU A 151 7.79 13.60 5.76
CA GLU A 151 6.42 14.08 5.59
C GLU A 151 5.37 13.20 6.30
N VAL A 152 5.79 12.10 6.93
CA VAL A 152 4.94 11.26 7.79
C VAL A 152 4.87 11.88 9.18
N HIS A 153 3.64 12.05 9.67
CA HIS A 153 3.39 12.67 10.96
C HIS A 153 3.97 11.83 12.12
N THR A 154 4.53 12.50 13.13
CA THR A 154 5.18 11.85 14.27
C THR A 154 4.26 10.88 15.00
N SER A 155 2.97 11.22 15.15
CA SER A 155 1.96 10.35 15.77
C SER A 155 1.82 8.97 15.10
N VAL A 156 1.87 8.92 13.76
CA VAL A 156 1.85 7.66 12.99
C VAL A 156 3.09 6.83 13.34
N LEU A 157 4.26 7.48 13.36
CA LEU A 157 5.54 6.84 13.63
C LEU A 157 5.62 6.33 15.08
N GLU A 158 5.16 7.12 16.05
CA GLU A 158 5.09 6.74 17.46
C GLU A 158 4.11 5.61 17.71
N ALA A 159 2.94 5.62 17.05
CA ALA A 159 2.00 4.51 17.14
C ALA A 159 2.60 3.21 16.58
N LEU A 160 3.27 3.24 15.43
CA LEU A 160 3.96 2.07 14.90
C LEU A 160 5.01 1.55 15.88
N LEU A 161 5.81 2.44 16.50
CA LEU A 161 6.82 2.07 17.50
C LEU A 161 6.20 1.47 18.76
N GLU A 162 5.07 2.00 19.22
CA GLU A 162 4.36 1.49 20.41
C GLU A 162 3.77 0.11 20.14
N LEU A 163 3.06 -0.08 19.02
CA LEU A 163 2.51 -1.37 18.62
C LEU A 163 3.64 -2.40 18.39
N ALA A 164 4.78 -1.97 17.83
CA ALA A 164 5.94 -2.80 17.58
C ALA A 164 6.60 -3.36 18.85
N ARG A 165 6.25 -2.85 20.05
CA ARG A 165 6.70 -3.44 21.33
C ARG A 165 6.10 -4.82 21.58
N LYS A 166 4.95 -5.12 20.97
CA LYS A 166 4.19 -6.36 21.20
C LYS A 166 3.95 -7.17 19.93
N HIS A 167 3.96 -6.52 18.77
CA HIS A 167 3.63 -7.14 17.49
C HIS A 167 4.70 -6.86 16.44
N ARG A 168 4.86 -7.76 15.49
CA ARG A 168 5.54 -7.50 14.23
C ARG A 168 4.53 -7.01 13.22
N LEU A 169 4.76 -5.83 12.65
CA LEU A 169 3.83 -5.18 11.72
C LEU A 169 4.44 -5.19 10.32
N ALA A 170 3.67 -5.62 9.31
CA ALA A 170 4.00 -5.35 7.92
C ALA A 170 3.05 -4.28 7.36
N VAL A 171 3.64 -3.15 7.01
CA VAL A 171 2.93 -2.00 6.46
C VAL A 171 2.67 -2.22 4.97
N SER A 172 1.55 -1.74 4.47
CA SER A 172 1.24 -1.70 3.02
C SER A 172 1.45 -0.29 2.47
N VAL A 173 0.86 0.72 3.11
CA VAL A 173 0.97 2.13 2.69
C VAL A 173 0.96 3.06 3.89
N VAL A 174 1.65 4.21 3.74
CA VAL A 174 1.68 5.28 4.74
C VAL A 174 1.11 6.55 4.11
N ARG A 175 1.77 7.10 3.09
CA ARG A 175 1.37 8.38 2.51
C ARG A 175 1.12 8.34 1.02
N SER A 176 2.15 7.99 0.24
CA SER A 176 2.09 8.01 -1.21
C SER A 176 1.58 6.68 -1.78
N GLY A 177 0.95 6.74 -2.96
CA GLY A 177 0.33 5.55 -3.57
C GLY A 177 -1.02 5.17 -2.97
N HIS A 178 -1.66 6.09 -2.24
CA HIS A 178 -3.04 5.98 -1.75
C HIS A 178 -3.92 7.06 -2.41
N PRO A 179 -5.23 6.80 -2.64
CA PRO A 179 -6.21 7.80 -3.08
C PRO A 179 -6.16 9.11 -2.28
N LEU A 180 -6.27 10.25 -2.98
CA LEU A 180 -6.26 11.59 -2.37
C LEU A 180 -7.48 11.85 -1.47
N LYS A 181 -8.61 11.29 -1.86
CA LYS A 181 -9.89 11.35 -1.16
C LYS A 181 -10.27 9.95 -0.72
N VAL A 182 -11.10 9.85 0.31
CA VAL A 182 -11.77 8.59 0.65
C VAL A 182 -12.58 8.16 -0.56
N PHE A 183 -12.32 6.94 -1.02
CA PHE A 183 -12.75 6.49 -2.33
C PHE A 183 -14.27 6.60 -2.52
N GLY A 184 -14.70 7.16 -3.66
CA GLY A 184 -16.11 7.43 -3.94
C GLY A 184 -16.71 8.66 -3.25
N THR A 185 -15.89 9.49 -2.59
CA THR A 185 -16.37 10.68 -1.86
C THR A 185 -15.47 11.90 -2.11
N ASP A 186 -15.93 13.07 -1.66
CA ASP A 186 -15.12 14.30 -1.64
C ASP A 186 -14.33 14.50 -0.34
N ARG A 187 -14.46 13.58 0.63
CA ARG A 187 -13.76 13.68 1.91
C ARG A 187 -12.25 13.43 1.70
N PRO A 188 -11.37 14.33 2.16
CA PRO A 188 -9.93 14.09 2.09
C PRO A 188 -9.51 12.83 2.84
N SER A 189 -8.54 12.09 2.29
CA SER A 189 -7.87 10.99 3.00
C SER A 189 -6.77 11.54 3.93
N ASP A 190 -6.50 10.83 5.01
CA ASP A 190 -5.39 11.14 5.91
C ASP A 190 -4.04 10.62 5.40
N HIS A 191 -4.03 9.61 4.51
CA HIS A 191 -2.78 9.08 3.94
C HIS A 191 -1.96 10.15 3.22
N PRO A 192 -2.46 10.89 2.21
CA PRO A 192 -1.65 11.90 1.51
C PRO A 192 -1.07 13.00 2.42
N ARG A 193 -1.67 13.20 3.60
CA ARG A 193 -1.24 14.17 4.62
C ARG A 193 -0.18 13.60 5.56
N GLY A 194 0.24 12.35 5.37
CA GLY A 194 1.15 11.64 6.26
C GLY A 194 0.54 11.26 7.61
N ARG A 195 -0.79 11.25 7.71
CA ARG A 195 -1.53 11.09 8.98
C ARG A 195 -2.21 9.72 9.13
N ALA A 196 -1.88 8.77 8.26
CA ALA A 196 -2.41 7.43 8.37
C ALA A 196 -1.37 6.37 8.00
N VAL A 197 -1.67 5.13 8.37
CA VAL A 197 -0.90 3.95 7.99
C VAL A 197 -1.83 2.74 7.94
N ASP A 198 -1.60 1.88 6.95
CA ASP A 198 -2.26 0.59 6.82
C ASP A 198 -1.29 -0.56 7.11
N VAL A 199 -1.76 -1.53 7.88
CA VAL A 199 -1.03 -2.76 8.22
C VAL A 199 -1.81 -3.95 7.70
N TRP A 200 -1.21 -4.72 6.78
CA TRP A 200 -1.86 -5.86 6.13
C TRP A 200 -1.49 -7.20 6.76
N ARG A 201 -0.42 -7.25 7.57
CA ARG A 201 0.03 -8.47 8.26
C ARG A 201 0.55 -8.16 9.66
N ILE A 202 0.16 -9.00 10.62
CA ILE A 202 0.46 -8.87 12.05
C ILE A 202 1.04 -10.21 12.54
N ASP A 203 2.22 -10.20 13.15
CA ASP A 203 2.87 -11.40 13.68
C ASP A 203 2.97 -12.55 12.66
N GLY A 204 3.20 -12.19 11.40
CA GLY A 204 3.26 -13.14 10.28
C GLY A 204 1.91 -13.56 9.68
N HIS A 205 0.79 -13.17 10.28
CA HIS A 205 -0.56 -13.52 9.86
C HIS A 205 -1.20 -12.38 9.03
N ALA A 206 -1.56 -12.66 7.78
CA ALA A 206 -2.20 -11.67 6.93
C ALA A 206 -3.61 -11.36 7.45
N VAL A 207 -3.96 -10.08 7.60
CA VAL A 207 -5.26 -9.66 8.16
C VAL A 207 -6.44 -10.21 7.35
N VAL A 208 -6.25 -10.38 6.05
CA VAL A 208 -7.24 -10.96 5.13
C VAL A 208 -7.46 -12.46 5.29
N ASP A 209 -6.49 -13.18 5.87
CA ASP A 209 -6.54 -14.64 5.97
C ASP A 209 -7.61 -15.05 7.00
N PRO A 210 -8.60 -15.88 6.63
CA PRO A 210 -9.61 -16.36 7.57
C PRO A 210 -9.03 -17.18 8.73
N ALA A 211 -7.80 -17.71 8.60
CA ALA A 211 -7.09 -18.41 9.67
C ALA A 211 -6.44 -17.46 10.69
N THR A 212 -6.32 -16.16 10.39
CA THR A 212 -5.75 -15.18 11.31
C THR A 212 -6.61 -15.07 12.56
N PRO A 213 -6.04 -15.26 13.77
CA PRO A 213 -6.81 -15.18 15.00
C PRO A 213 -7.52 -13.84 15.14
N ARG A 214 -8.84 -13.86 15.28
CA ARG A 214 -9.64 -12.63 15.47
C ARG A 214 -9.12 -11.76 16.61
N GLN A 215 -8.74 -12.38 17.72
CA GLN A 215 -8.21 -11.69 18.90
C GLN A 215 -6.90 -10.94 18.61
N LEU A 216 -6.08 -11.45 17.68
CA LEU A 216 -4.85 -10.78 17.26
C LEU A 216 -5.18 -9.45 16.57
N VAL A 217 -6.07 -9.47 15.57
CA VAL A 217 -6.50 -8.26 14.85
C VAL A 217 -7.19 -7.29 15.80
N GLU A 218 -8.09 -7.78 16.67
CA GLU A 218 -8.75 -6.94 17.67
C GLU A 218 -7.75 -6.27 18.62
N SER A 219 -6.72 -7.00 19.08
CA SER A 219 -5.71 -6.45 19.98
C SER A 219 -4.93 -5.30 19.36
N VAL A 220 -4.56 -5.41 18.08
CA VAL A 220 -3.86 -4.36 17.33
C VAL A 220 -4.76 -3.16 17.08
N MET A 221 -6.02 -3.38 16.69
CA MET A 221 -6.99 -2.29 16.53
C MET A 221 -7.18 -1.51 17.85
N ARG A 222 -7.33 -2.20 18.98
CA ARG A 222 -7.45 -1.55 20.30
C ARG A 222 -6.16 -0.84 20.72
N ALA A 223 -5.00 -1.43 20.44
CA ALA A 223 -3.71 -0.81 20.70
C ALA A 223 -3.52 0.47 19.86
N ALA A 224 -3.93 0.47 18.60
CA ALA A 224 -3.90 1.65 17.74
C ALA A 224 -4.77 2.79 18.30
N ALA A 225 -5.98 2.47 18.76
CA ALA A 225 -6.86 3.43 19.41
C ALA A 225 -6.23 3.99 20.71
N ALA A 226 -5.61 3.14 21.53
CA ALA A 226 -4.91 3.57 22.74
C ALA A 226 -3.65 4.41 22.43
N ALA A 227 -3.00 4.17 21.29
CA ALA A 227 -1.89 4.97 20.77
C ALA A 227 -2.33 6.29 20.12
N GLY A 228 -3.61 6.67 20.23
CA GLY A 228 -4.11 7.96 19.79
C GLY A 228 -4.72 7.99 18.39
N SER A 229 -4.87 6.84 17.72
CA SER A 229 -5.64 6.78 16.47
C SER A 229 -7.09 7.14 16.74
N TYR A 230 -7.58 8.20 16.09
CA TYR A 230 -8.98 8.61 16.19
C TYR A 230 -9.87 7.85 15.21
N ASN A 231 -9.26 7.17 14.23
CA ASN A 231 -9.95 6.46 13.16
C ASN A 231 -9.25 5.12 12.91
N VAL A 232 -9.83 4.05 13.45
CA VAL A 232 -9.31 2.68 13.34
C VAL A 232 -10.26 1.85 12.49
N GLY A 233 -9.81 1.51 11.29
CA GLY A 233 -10.55 0.67 10.35
C GLY A 233 -10.02 -0.75 10.34
N GLY A 234 -10.88 -1.74 10.16
CA GLY A 234 -10.43 -3.12 9.99
C GLY A 234 -11.56 -4.10 9.68
N PRO A 235 -11.27 -5.41 9.65
CA PRO A 235 -12.29 -6.42 9.33
C PRO A 235 -13.32 -6.61 10.44
N LEU A 236 -13.08 -6.05 11.63
CA LEU A 236 -13.89 -6.19 12.83
C LEU A 236 -14.54 -4.85 13.19
N LEU A 237 -15.84 -4.83 13.42
CA LEU A 237 -16.49 -3.69 14.07
C LEU A 237 -16.39 -3.86 15.58
N LEU A 238 -15.57 -3.01 16.23
CA LEU A 238 -15.33 -3.07 17.67
C LEU A 238 -16.19 -2.05 18.43
N SER A 239 -16.49 -2.36 19.69
CA SER A 239 -17.10 -1.45 20.66
C SER A 239 -16.09 -0.99 21.72
N GLY A 240 -16.47 0.06 22.49
CA GLY A 240 -15.71 0.53 23.65
C GLY A 240 -14.64 1.59 23.37
N GLY A 241 -14.67 2.23 22.20
CA GLY A 241 -13.86 3.42 21.88
C GLY A 241 -14.67 4.72 21.97
N THR A 242 -14.04 5.85 21.63
CA THR A 242 -14.79 7.10 21.44
C THR A 242 -15.77 6.97 20.27
N ALA A 243 -16.80 7.82 20.22
CA ALA A 243 -17.81 7.76 19.16
C ALA A 243 -17.18 7.78 17.76
N GLY A 244 -17.48 6.75 16.96
CA GLY A 244 -16.97 6.60 15.59
C GLY A 244 -15.49 6.24 15.46
N GLN A 245 -14.80 5.88 16.56
CA GLN A 245 -13.37 5.57 16.52
C GLN A 245 -13.08 4.27 15.76
N PHE A 246 -13.92 3.25 15.93
CA PHE A 246 -13.80 1.99 15.23
C PHE A 246 -14.81 1.90 14.09
N PHE A 247 -14.37 1.41 12.94
CA PHE A 247 -15.24 1.15 11.80
C PHE A 247 -14.81 -0.10 11.02
N SER A 248 -15.75 -0.65 10.26
CA SER A 248 -15.52 -1.77 9.36
C SER A 248 -16.40 -1.60 8.13
N ASP A 249 -15.82 -1.74 6.95
CA ASP A 249 -16.52 -1.64 5.67
C ASP A 249 -15.97 -2.69 4.70
N ALA A 250 -16.28 -2.58 3.41
CA ALA A 250 -15.81 -3.52 2.39
C ALA A 250 -14.33 -3.31 2.02
N THR A 251 -13.81 -2.08 2.17
CA THR A 251 -12.42 -1.71 1.84
C THR A 251 -11.47 -2.28 2.88
N HIS A 252 -11.80 -2.16 4.17
CA HIS A 252 -10.89 -2.49 5.27
C HIS A 252 -10.99 -3.96 5.73
N ARG A 253 -11.45 -4.87 4.85
CA ARG A 253 -11.56 -6.30 5.20
C ARG A 253 -10.23 -7.05 5.18
N ASP A 254 -9.19 -6.45 4.61
CA ASP A 254 -7.90 -7.06 4.31
C ASP A 254 -6.71 -6.39 5.01
N HIS A 255 -6.93 -5.29 5.73
CA HIS A 255 -5.90 -4.55 6.47
C HIS A 255 -6.49 -3.85 7.70
N VAL A 256 -5.61 -3.39 8.59
CA VAL A 256 -5.94 -2.48 9.69
C VAL A 256 -5.48 -1.08 9.31
N HIS A 257 -6.42 -0.14 9.24
CA HIS A 257 -6.18 1.28 9.00
C HIS A 257 -6.08 2.04 10.32
N MET A 258 -5.16 2.99 10.39
CA MET A 258 -4.96 3.86 11.56
C MET A 258 -4.77 5.30 11.11
N GLY A 259 -5.76 6.17 11.39
CA GLY A 259 -5.74 7.59 11.10
C GLY A 259 -5.58 8.47 12.35
N PHE A 260 -4.80 9.54 12.22
CA PHE A 260 -4.43 10.44 13.31
C PHE A 260 -4.79 11.90 12.97
N ARG A 261 -5.27 12.68 13.95
CA ARG A 261 -5.63 14.10 13.72
C ARG A 261 -4.41 15.01 13.72
N THR A 262 -3.48 14.68 14.59
CA THR A 262 -2.19 15.31 14.85
C THR A 262 -1.21 14.17 15.09
#